data_AF-A0A6J4JMR6-F1
#
_entry.id   AF-A0A6J4JMR6-F1
#
_cell.length_a   1.000
_cell.length_b   1.000
_cell.length_c   1.000
_cell.angle_alpha   90.00
_cell.angle_beta   90.00
_cell.angle_gamma   90.00
#
_symmetry.space_group_name_H-M   'P 1'
#
loop_
_entity.id
_entity.type
_entity.pdbx_description
1 polymer ?
#
loop_
_entity_poly.entity_id
_entity_poly.type
_entity_poly.pdbx_seq_one_letter_code
_entity_poly.pdbx_strand_id
1 'polypeptide(L)'
;MERRTLADVLATVDATVLRLAAGPADAGDRAVGDVVILDWTDPHALRPGTLVLAVGVEPDRPAAATLIERAGAAGAAAVIVRSDGELAGTLGAAVDRAGIALLTAPLGVAW
;
A
#
# COMPACT_ATOMS: atom_id res chain seq x y z
N MET A 1 -8.24 -22.76 0.13
CA MET A 1 -7.72 -21.71 -0.76
C MET A 1 -6.30 -21.42 -0.34
N GLU A 2 -5.38 -21.42 -1.29
CA GLU A 2 -3.97 -21.07 -1.04
C GLU A 2 -3.90 -19.59 -0.64
N ARG A 3 -3.22 -19.28 0.46
CA ARG A 3 -3.04 -17.89 0.92
C ARG A 3 -2.03 -17.23 0.00
N ARG A 4 -2.44 -16.19 -0.71
CA ARG A 4 -1.55 -15.39 -1.55
C ARG A 4 -0.79 -14.38 -0.68
N THR A 5 0.50 -14.22 -0.93
CA THR A 5 1.35 -13.25 -0.23
C THR A 5 1.57 -11.99 -1.05
N LEU A 6 2.13 -10.95 -0.43
CA LEU A 6 2.52 -9.74 -1.14
C LEU A 6 3.61 -10.03 -2.18
N ALA A 7 4.55 -10.92 -1.86
CA ALA A 7 5.56 -11.40 -2.81
C ALA A 7 4.92 -12.07 -4.04
N ASP A 8 3.88 -12.89 -3.85
CA ASP A 8 3.16 -13.53 -4.97
C ASP A 8 2.40 -12.53 -5.85
N VAL A 9 1.91 -11.43 -5.27
CA VAL A 9 1.30 -10.32 -6.03
C VAL A 9 2.36 -9.62 -6.86
N LEU A 10 3.48 -9.23 -6.25
CA LEU A 10 4.60 -8.58 -6.94
C LEU A 10 5.27 -9.47 -7.98
N ALA A 11 5.22 -10.79 -7.83
CA ALA A 11 5.75 -11.73 -8.83
C ALA A 11 4.83 -11.86 -10.06
N THR A 12 3.54 -11.53 -9.93
CA THR A 12 2.56 -11.63 -11.03
C THR A 12 2.35 -10.30 -11.74
N VAL A 13 2.54 -9.19 -11.03
CA VAL A 13 2.49 -7.85 -11.59
C VAL A 13 3.89 -7.44 -11.97
N ASP A 14 4.12 -7.02 -13.22
CA ASP A 14 5.45 -6.59 -13.65
C ASP A 14 6.00 -5.48 -12.72
N ALA A 15 7.31 -5.50 -12.44
CA ALA A 15 7.97 -4.50 -11.60
C ALA A 15 7.87 -3.08 -12.19
N THR A 16 7.58 -2.93 -13.49
CA THR A 16 7.24 -1.66 -14.13
C THR A 16 5.85 -1.15 -13.75
N VAL A 17 5.03 -1.96 -13.09
CA VAL A 17 3.66 -1.60 -12.68
C VAL A 17 3.55 -1.42 -11.17
N LEU A 18 4.20 -2.28 -10.37
CA LEU A 18 4.24 -2.13 -8.91
C LEU A 18 5.63 -2.40 -8.35
N ARG A 19 6.09 -1.52 -7.47
CA ARG A 19 7.38 -1.65 -6.77
C ARG A 19 7.20 -1.43 -5.28
N LEU A 20 7.84 -2.29 -4.47
CA LEU A 20 7.99 -2.07 -3.04
C LEU A 20 8.90 -0.86 -2.79
N ALA A 21 8.35 0.19 -2.20
CA ALA A 21 9.06 1.44 -1.93
C ALA A 21 9.57 1.52 -0.48
N ALA A 22 8.78 1.04 0.47
CA ALA A 22 9.16 0.95 1.88
C ALA A 22 8.33 -0.14 2.59
N GLY A 23 8.80 -0.60 3.73
CA GLY A 23 8.10 -1.58 4.55
C GLY A 23 9.04 -2.35 5.47
N PRO A 24 8.49 -3.13 6.41
CA PRO A 24 9.29 -4.03 7.23
C PRO A 24 9.95 -5.13 6.38
N ALA A 25 11.02 -5.73 6.89
CA ALA A 25 11.81 -6.73 6.15
C ALA A 25 11.00 -7.97 5.73
N ASP A 26 9.95 -8.30 6.50
CA ASP A 26 9.01 -9.41 6.29
C ASP A 26 7.75 -8.99 5.51
N ALA A 27 7.72 -7.77 4.94
CA ALA A 27 6.58 -7.26 4.18
C ALA A 27 6.09 -8.21 3.08
N GLY A 28 7.02 -8.93 2.43
CA GLY A 28 6.72 -9.89 1.37
C GLY A 28 5.83 -11.06 1.83
N ASP A 29 5.93 -11.45 3.11
CA ASP A 29 5.25 -12.62 3.68
C ASP A 29 3.81 -12.32 4.11
N ARG A 30 3.41 -11.04 4.11
CA ARG A 30 2.05 -10.61 4.48
C ARG A 30 1.02 -11.25 3.55
N ALA A 31 0.02 -11.90 4.15
CA ALA A 31 -1.10 -12.47 3.42
C ALA A 31 -1.95 -11.34 2.80
N VAL A 32 -2.24 -11.48 1.51
CA VAL A 32 -3.15 -10.63 0.75
C VAL A 32 -4.48 -11.35 0.61
N GLY A 33 -5.52 -10.78 1.23
CA GLY A 33 -6.88 -11.33 1.20
C GLY A 33 -7.74 -10.73 0.10
N ASP A 34 -7.62 -9.43 -0.14
CA ASP A 34 -8.43 -8.70 -1.11
C ASP A 34 -7.71 -7.42 -1.58
N VAL A 35 -8.16 -6.85 -2.70
CA VAL A 35 -7.69 -5.55 -3.23
C VAL A 35 -8.86 -4.57 -3.19
N VAL A 36 -8.68 -3.44 -2.51
CA VAL A 36 -9.74 -2.41 -2.40
C VAL A 36 -9.31 -1.10 -3.01
N ILE A 37 -10.24 -0.44 -3.70
CA ILE A 37 -10.16 1.00 -3.95
C ILE A 37 -10.64 1.70 -2.70
N LEU A 38 -9.81 2.58 -2.13
CA LEU A 38 -10.19 3.28 -0.91
C LEU A 38 -11.30 4.30 -1.18
N ASP A 39 -12.44 4.14 -0.50
CA ASP A 39 -13.36 5.23 -0.20
C ASP A 39 -13.03 5.79 1.19
N TRP A 40 -12.64 7.07 1.25
CA TRP A 40 -12.29 7.74 2.51
C TRP A 40 -13.46 7.86 3.48
N THR A 41 -14.69 7.84 2.97
CA THR A 41 -15.92 7.99 3.73
C THR A 41 -16.45 6.66 4.26
N ASP A 42 -15.96 5.54 3.73
CA ASP A 42 -16.33 4.21 4.21
C ASP A 42 -15.40 3.78 5.37
N PRO A 43 -15.88 3.77 6.63
CA PRO A 43 -15.08 3.28 7.77
C PRO A 43 -14.77 1.79 7.67
N HIS A 44 -15.43 1.08 6.75
CA HIS A 44 -15.34 -0.36 6.57
C HIS A 44 -14.49 -0.79 5.38
N ALA A 45 -13.94 0.14 4.60
CA ALA A 45 -13.11 -0.21 3.44
C ALA A 45 -11.81 -0.96 3.81
N LEU A 46 -11.28 -0.76 5.02
CA LEU A 46 -10.02 -1.36 5.47
C LEU A 46 -10.25 -2.62 6.31
N ARG A 47 -9.59 -3.72 5.93
CA ARG A 47 -9.63 -5.00 6.63
C ARG A 47 -8.23 -5.62 6.72
N PRO A 48 -8.04 -6.60 7.62
CA PRO A 48 -6.79 -7.33 7.68
C PRO A 48 -6.45 -8.00 6.35
N GLY A 49 -5.19 -7.86 5.90
CA GLY A 49 -4.70 -8.44 4.65
C GLY A 49 -5.15 -7.71 3.38
N THR A 50 -5.83 -6.57 3.49
CA THR A 50 -6.23 -5.79 2.32
C THR A 50 -5.04 -5.10 1.66
N LEU A 51 -5.01 -5.11 0.33
CA LEU A 51 -4.15 -4.27 -0.49
C LEU A 51 -4.92 -3.01 -0.89
N VAL A 52 -4.48 -1.84 -0.42
CA VAL A 52 -5.24 -0.59 -0.57
C VAL A 52 -4.73 0.22 -1.76
N LEU A 53 -5.60 0.46 -2.73
CA LEU A 53 -5.34 1.38 -3.83
C LEU A 53 -5.76 2.81 -3.44
N ALA A 54 -4.77 3.66 -3.18
CA ALA A 54 -4.98 5.04 -2.70
C ALA A 54 -5.29 6.01 -3.85
N VAL A 55 -6.45 5.84 -4.49
CA VAL A 55 -6.88 6.68 -5.62
C VAL A 55 -7.15 8.11 -5.13
N GLY A 56 -6.63 9.10 -5.86
CA GLY A 56 -6.77 10.51 -5.51
C GLY A 56 -5.95 10.94 -4.27
N VAL A 57 -5.07 10.08 -3.77
CA VAL A 57 -4.18 10.39 -2.66
C VAL A 57 -2.81 10.77 -3.21
N GLU A 58 -2.47 12.04 -3.07
CA GLU A 58 -1.15 12.58 -3.41
C GLU A 58 -0.13 12.20 -2.31
N PRO A 59 0.99 11.52 -2.62
CA PRO A 59 1.95 11.04 -1.61
C PRO A 59 2.57 12.17 -0.76
N ASP A 60 2.75 13.35 -1.33
CA ASP A 60 3.35 14.52 -0.67
C ASP A 60 2.39 15.24 0.28
N ARG A 61 1.11 14.84 0.31
CA ARG A 61 0.11 15.44 1.19
C ARG A 61 0.00 14.69 2.52
N PRO A 62 -0.34 15.40 3.62
CA PRO A 62 -0.54 14.77 4.94
C PRO A 62 -1.54 13.61 4.94
N ALA A 63 -2.55 13.66 4.06
CA ALA A 63 -3.55 12.60 3.92
C ALA A 63 -2.95 11.22 3.60
N ALA A 64 -1.82 11.16 2.88
CA ALA A 64 -1.16 9.90 2.56
C ALA A 64 -0.58 9.23 3.82
N ALA A 65 0.06 9.99 4.70
CA ALA A 65 0.56 9.48 5.98
C ALA A 65 -0.59 9.00 6.87
N THR A 66 -1.68 9.78 6.96
CA THR A 66 -2.89 9.39 7.70
C THR A 66 -3.49 8.10 7.15
N LEU A 67 -3.51 7.90 5.83
CA LEU A 67 -3.96 6.66 5.23
C LEU A 67 -3.10 5.47 5.66
N ILE A 68 -1.78 5.60 5.58
CA ILE A 68 -0.84 4.53 5.94
C ILE A 68 -1.03 4.11 7.40
N GLU A 69 -1.18 5.08 8.31
CA GLU A 69 -1.45 4.81 9.73
C GLU A 69 -2.79 4.10 9.94
N ARG A 70 -3.86 4.54 9.27
CA ARG A 70 -5.18 3.88 9.31
C ARG A 70 -5.11 2.45 8.77
N ALA A 71 -4.41 2.25 7.66
CA ALA A 71 -4.24 0.94 7.03
C ALA A 71 -3.44 0.00 7.94
N GLY A 72 -2.39 0.49 8.59
CA GLY A 72 -1.63 -0.27 9.58
C GLY A 72 -2.48 -0.70 10.77
N ALA A 73 -3.25 0.23 11.35
CA ALA A 73 -4.15 -0.07 12.45
C ALA A 73 -5.23 -1.11 12.07
N ALA A 74 -5.64 -1.16 10.81
CA ALA A 74 -6.60 -2.14 10.29
C ALA A 74 -5.96 -3.49 9.90
N GLY A 75 -4.62 -3.62 9.99
CA GLY A 75 -3.89 -4.83 9.61
C GLY A 75 -3.79 -5.04 8.09
N ALA A 76 -3.85 -3.97 7.30
CA ALA A 76 -3.69 -4.05 5.86
C ALA A 76 -2.34 -4.69 5.48
N ALA A 77 -2.29 -5.32 4.31
CA ALA A 77 -1.05 -5.89 3.77
C ALA A 77 -0.14 -4.78 3.23
N ALA A 78 -0.69 -3.86 2.43
CA ALA A 78 0.03 -2.71 1.91
C ALA A 78 -0.90 -1.57 1.48
N VAL A 79 -0.31 -0.39 1.29
CA VAL A 79 -0.91 0.74 0.57
C VAL A 79 -0.16 0.95 -0.75
N ILE A 80 -0.89 1.21 -1.84
CA ILE A 80 -0.36 1.57 -3.15
C ILE A 80 -0.65 3.04 -3.40
N VAL A 81 0.39 3.81 -3.71
CA VAL A 81 0.27 5.21 -4.18
C VAL A 81 0.85 5.35 -5.58
N ARG A 82 0.41 6.36 -6.35
CA ARG A 82 1.13 6.70 -7.59
C ARG A 82 2.32 7.59 -7.28
N SER A 83 3.49 7.24 -7.82
CA SER A 83 4.69 8.08 -7.77
C SER A 83 5.70 7.61 -8.81
N ASP A 84 6.27 8.55 -9.56
CA ASP A 84 7.44 8.32 -10.42
C ASP A 84 8.77 8.71 -9.73
N GLY A 85 8.69 9.31 -8.53
CA GLY A 85 9.82 9.88 -7.82
C GLY A 85 10.11 9.24 -6.46
N GLU A 86 11.16 9.75 -5.82
CA GLU A 86 11.46 9.43 -4.43
C GLU A 86 10.35 9.90 -3.51
N LEU A 87 9.95 9.05 -2.56
CA LEU A 87 8.90 9.37 -1.60
C LEU A 87 9.46 10.27 -0.50
N ALA A 88 8.66 11.23 -0.04
CA ALA A 88 9.03 12.08 1.09
C ALA A 88 9.33 11.23 2.34
N GLY A 89 10.36 11.61 3.10
CA GLY A 89 10.76 10.89 4.33
C GLY A 89 9.64 10.78 5.38
N THR A 90 8.64 11.67 5.33
CA THR A 90 7.43 11.62 6.17
C THR A 90 6.58 10.37 5.92
N LEU A 91 6.51 9.89 4.67
CA LEU A 91 5.84 8.62 4.33
C LEU A 91 6.61 7.43 4.89
N GLY A 92 7.95 7.42 4.75
CA GLY A 92 8.80 6.37 5.32
C GLY A 92 8.57 6.22 6.83
N ALA A 93 8.58 7.32 7.56
CA ALA A 93 8.30 7.29 9.00
C ALA A 93 6.88 6.81 9.33
N ALA A 94 5.87 7.12 8.51
CA ALA A 94 4.52 6.61 8.68
C ALA A 94 4.44 5.10 8.42
N VAL A 95 5.14 4.61 7.40
CA VAL A 95 5.27 3.19 7.08
C VAL A 95 5.92 2.42 8.22
N ASP A 96 7.02 2.94 8.78
CA ASP A 96 7.72 2.32 9.91
C ASP A 96 6.82 2.20 11.14
N ARG A 97 6.05 3.25 11.45
CA ARG A 97 5.08 3.23 12.56
C ARG A 97 3.91 2.28 12.31
N ALA A 98 3.41 2.26 11.07
CA ALA A 98 2.25 1.45 10.69
C ALA A 98 2.59 -0.04 10.54
N GLY A 99 3.87 -0.38 10.28
CA GLY A 99 4.33 -1.75 10.11
C GLY A 99 3.67 -2.45 8.92
N ILE A 100 3.43 -1.75 7.82
CA ILE A 100 2.85 -2.29 6.57
C ILE A 100 3.78 -2.00 5.39
N ALA A 101 3.54 -2.60 4.24
CA ALA A 101 4.25 -2.23 3.02
C ALA A 101 3.66 -0.97 2.37
N LEU A 102 4.53 -0.18 1.74
CA LEU A 102 4.16 0.89 0.81
C LEU A 102 4.67 0.53 -0.58
N LEU A 103 3.74 0.43 -1.51
CA LEU A 103 4.01 0.18 -2.92
C LEU A 103 3.83 1.46 -3.73
N THR A 104 4.59 1.57 -4.82
CA THR A 104 4.47 2.63 -5.81
C THR A 104 4.07 2.06 -7.15
N ALA A 105 3.13 2.73 -7.82
CA ALA A 105 2.82 2.54 -9.23
C ALA A 105 3.22 3.79 -10.02
N PRO A 106 3.72 3.67 -11.26
CA PRO A 106 4.00 4.83 -12.09
C PRO A 106 2.75 5.67 -12.40
N LEU A 107 2.92 6.96 -12.66
CA LEU A 107 1.79 7.86 -12.99
C LEU A 107 1.04 7.45 -14.26
N GLY A 108 1.75 6.81 -15.20
CA GLY A 108 1.21 6.32 -16.47
C GLY A 108 0.34 5.05 -16.36
N VAL A 109 0.28 4.41 -15.20
CA VAL A 109 -0.60 3.26 -14.97
C VAL A 109 -2.03 3.75 -14.83
N ALA A 110 -2.92 3.24 -15.69
CA ALA A 110 -4.35 3.47 -15.60
C ALA A 110 -4.98 2.53 -14.55
N TRP A 111 -5.81 3.10 -13.69
CA TRP A 111 -6.72 2.40 -12.80
C TRP A 111 -8.02 3.18 -12.65
#